data_AF-A0AAW3JT15-F1
#
_entry.id   AF-A0AAW3JT15-F1
#
_cell.length_a   1.000
_cell.length_b   1.000
_cell.length_c   1.000
_cell.angle_alpha   90.00
_cell.angle_beta   90.00
_cell.angle_gamma   90.00
#
_symmetry.space_group_name_H-M   'P 1'
#
loop_
_entity.id
_entity.type
_entity.pdbx_description
1 polymer ?
#
loop_
_entity_poly.entity_id
_entity_poly.type
_entity_poly.pdbx_seq_one_letter_code
_entity_poly.pdbx_strand_id
1 'polypeptide(L)'
;MSVYVNTEVADDSLISDLMQFFLKTDFRDDKFPNISRRMTQLKHGEEDEKMCKSVEEYAERKAKEAAKEAAKEAAKKATEEAVKKAMAEKKKTVEKLNDMGMDISLIASAVDMDEETIKQWLEK
;
A
#
# COMPACT_ATOMS: atom_id res chain seq x y z
N MET A 1 13.50 24.11 54.68
CA MET A 1 12.05 24.38 54.66
C MET A 1 11.48 23.59 53.50
N SER A 2 10.58 22.64 53.75
CA SER A 2 9.91 21.88 52.68
C SER A 2 8.48 22.36 52.58
N VAL A 3 8.02 22.66 51.37
CA VAL A 3 6.63 23.06 51.11
C VAL A 3 5.93 21.89 50.42
N TYR A 4 4.81 21.46 50.99
CA TYR A 4 3.97 20.41 50.44
C TYR A 4 2.71 21.04 49.87
N VAL A 5 2.35 20.61 48.66
CA VAL A 5 1.23 21.16 47.88
C VAL A 5 0.33 20.02 47.40
N ASN A 6 -0.97 20.30 47.30
CA ASN A 6 -2.00 19.36 46.84
C ASN A 6 -2.84 20.02 45.74
N THR A 7 -3.42 19.21 44.86
CA THR A 7 -4.35 19.61 43.81
C THR A 7 -5.82 19.54 44.26
N GLU A 8 -6.14 18.85 45.35
CA GLU A 8 -7.53 18.68 45.82
C GLU A 8 -8.09 19.95 46.47
N VAL A 9 -7.25 20.70 47.18
CA VAL A 9 -7.66 21.92 47.90
C VAL A 9 -7.52 23.12 46.95
N ALA A 10 -8.66 23.69 46.54
CA ALA A 10 -8.74 24.93 45.76
C ALA A 10 -9.15 26.08 46.68
N ASP A 11 -8.16 26.71 47.33
CA ASP A 11 -8.32 27.80 48.29
C ASP A 11 -8.18 29.21 47.67
N ASP A 12 -8.32 29.32 46.35
CA ASP A 12 -8.12 30.53 45.54
C ASP A 12 -6.72 31.18 45.69
N SER A 13 -5.77 30.48 46.31
CA SER A 13 -4.38 30.90 46.35
C SER A 13 -3.70 30.73 45.00
N LEU A 14 -2.64 31.51 44.78
CA LEU A 14 -1.81 31.36 43.57
C LEU A 14 -1.22 29.95 43.42
N ILE A 15 -0.98 29.25 44.53
CA ILE A 15 -0.45 27.89 44.53
C ILE A 15 -1.54 26.91 44.13
N SER A 16 -2.75 26.99 44.70
CA SER A 16 -3.82 26.07 44.33
C SER A 16 -4.26 26.28 42.88
N ASP A 17 -4.35 27.53 42.41
CA ASP A 17 -4.56 27.87 41.00
C ASP A 17 -3.51 27.22 40.08
N LEU A 18 -2.23 27.30 40.45
CA LEU A 18 -1.15 26.67 39.68
C LEU A 18 -1.29 25.14 39.68
N MET A 19 -1.62 24.55 40.83
CA MET A 19 -1.77 23.10 40.99
C MET A 19 -2.92 22.55 40.14
N GLN A 20 -4.01 23.31 39.94
CA GLN A 20 -5.13 22.89 39.08
C GLN A 20 -4.71 22.61 37.63
N PHE A 21 -3.65 23.26 37.12
CA PHE A 21 -3.19 23.01 35.76
C PHE A 21 -2.61 21.61 35.55
N PHE A 22 -2.11 20.95 36.61
CA PHE A 22 -1.59 19.59 36.53
C PHE A 22 -2.67 18.53 36.36
N LEU A 23 -3.95 18.87 36.56
CA LEU A 23 -5.08 18.00 36.28
C LEU A 23 -5.60 18.16 34.84
N LYS A 24 -5.16 19.18 34.11
CA LYS A 24 -5.64 19.50 32.76
C LYS A 24 -4.77 18.81 31.71
N THR A 25 -5.42 18.28 30.67
CA THR A 25 -4.74 17.60 29.57
C THR A 25 -4.11 18.56 28.55
N ASP A 26 -4.61 19.79 28.46
CA ASP A 26 -4.04 20.88 27.68
C ASP A 26 -4.56 22.22 28.24
N PHE A 27 -3.74 23.27 28.18
CA PHE A 27 -4.10 24.60 28.66
C PHE A 27 -3.15 25.69 28.18
N ARG A 28 -3.66 26.94 28.20
CA ARG A 28 -2.88 28.16 28.04
C ARG A 28 -3.42 29.24 28.97
N ASP A 29 -2.53 29.80 29.76
CA ASP A 29 -2.86 30.78 30.78
C ASP A 29 -1.75 31.85 30.90
N ASP A 30 -2.15 33.12 30.89
CA ASP A 30 -1.25 34.27 30.92
C ASP A 30 -0.73 34.57 32.34
N LYS A 31 -1.41 34.11 33.39
CA LYS A 31 -0.99 34.24 34.79
C LYS A 31 0.23 33.35 35.07
N PHE A 32 0.33 32.21 34.38
CA PHE A 32 1.43 31.26 34.50
C PHE A 32 2.12 30.99 33.15
N PRO A 33 2.82 31.98 32.56
CA PRO A 33 3.32 31.89 31.20
C PRO A 33 4.37 30.78 31.01
N ASN A 34 5.14 30.46 32.05
CA ASN A 34 6.21 29.45 31.98
C ASN A 34 5.66 28.04 31.81
N ILE A 35 4.65 27.65 32.60
CA ILE A 35 4.05 26.32 32.52
C ILE A 35 3.16 26.20 31.29
N SER A 36 2.42 27.27 30.94
CA SER A 36 1.67 27.35 29.67
C SER A 36 2.59 27.13 28.45
N ARG A 37 3.73 27.82 28.39
CA ARG A 37 4.71 27.63 27.29
C ARG A 37 5.22 26.20 27.23
N ARG A 38 5.56 25.59 28.38
CA ARG A 38 6.05 24.20 28.44
C ARG A 38 4.97 23.20 28.02
N MET A 39 3.73 23.42 28.42
CA MET A 39 2.60 22.57 28.03
C MET A 39 2.41 22.58 26.52
N THR A 40 2.42 23.78 25.92
CA THR A 40 2.34 23.93 24.45
C THR A 40 3.50 23.26 23.74
N GLN A 41 4.73 23.37 24.24
CA GLN A 41 5.89 22.68 23.65
C GLN A 41 5.78 21.16 23.72
N LEU A 42 5.22 20.62 24.80
CA LEU A 42 5.08 19.17 24.97
C LEU A 42 3.92 18.60 24.14
N LYS A 43 2.81 19.34 24.01
CA LYS A 43 1.60 18.88 23.31
C LYS A 43 1.54 19.23 21.83
N HIS A 44 2.14 20.35 21.46
CA HIS A 44 2.09 20.92 20.11
C HIS A 44 3.49 21.18 19.56
N GLY A 45 4.52 20.56 20.15
CA GLY A 45 5.89 20.67 19.69
C GLY A 45 6.15 19.87 18.43
N GLU A 46 7.22 20.25 17.72
CA GLU A 46 7.64 19.68 16.45
C GLU A 46 7.92 18.16 16.50
N GLU A 47 8.17 17.59 17.69
CA GLU A 47 8.39 16.16 17.87
C GLU A 47 7.10 15.31 17.72
N ASP A 48 5.94 15.83 18.12
CA ASP A 48 4.66 15.12 17.98
C ASP A 48 4.27 15.02 16.49
N GLU A 49 4.58 16.07 15.70
CA GLU A 49 4.35 16.11 14.26
C GLU A 49 5.27 15.16 13.47
N LYS A 50 6.50 14.91 13.96
CA LYS A 50 7.49 14.05 13.27
C LYS A 50 7.12 12.56 13.31
N MET A 51 6.44 12.09 14.35
CA MET A 51 6.03 10.69 14.47
C MET A 51 4.90 10.32 13.49
N CYS A 52 4.02 11.26 13.16
CA CYS A 52 2.92 11.03 12.22
C CYS A 52 3.44 10.79 10.79
N LYS A 53 4.43 11.57 10.36
CA LYS A 53 4.99 11.50 9.00
C LYS A 53 5.61 10.13 8.67
N SER A 54 6.30 9.51 9.62
CA SER A 54 6.95 8.20 9.38
C SER A 54 5.94 7.05 9.18
N VAL A 55 4.79 7.09 9.87
CA VAL A 55 3.74 6.08 9.72
C VAL A 55 2.98 6.30 8.40
N GLU A 56 2.68 7.54 8.06
CA GLU A 56 2.06 7.92 6.79
C GLU A 56 2.92 7.52 5.59
N GLU A 57 4.22 7.82 5.61
CA GLU A 57 5.16 7.42 4.55
C GLU A 57 5.29 5.90 4.40
N TYR A 58 5.19 5.14 5.50
CA TYR A 58 5.18 3.68 5.44
C TYR A 58 3.90 3.14 4.81
N ALA A 59 2.74 3.68 5.21
CA ALA A 59 1.45 3.30 4.65
C ALA A 59 1.36 3.60 3.15
N GLU A 60 1.85 4.78 2.72
CA GLU A 60 1.86 5.17 1.31
C GLU A 60 2.77 4.27 0.47
N ARG A 61 3.96 3.91 0.97
CA ARG A 61 4.85 2.97 0.28
C ARG A 61 4.22 1.60 0.10
N LYS A 62 3.59 1.06 1.14
CA LYS A 62 2.86 -0.21 1.08
C LYS A 62 1.73 -0.18 0.05
N ALA A 63 0.96 0.90 0.00
CA ALA A 63 -0.13 1.06 -0.96
C ALA A 63 0.39 1.14 -2.41
N LYS A 64 1.46 1.89 -2.66
CA LYS A 64 2.08 2.00 -3.99
C LYS A 64 2.68 0.68 -4.47
N GLU A 65 3.34 -0.06 -3.58
CA GLU A 65 3.93 -1.36 -3.92
C GLU A 65 2.84 -2.39 -4.25
N ALA A 66 1.78 -2.47 -3.45
CA ALA A 66 0.65 -3.35 -3.70
C ALA A 66 -0.05 -3.05 -5.04
N ALA A 67 -0.25 -1.76 -5.36
CA ALA A 67 -0.83 -1.35 -6.64
C ALA A 67 0.04 -1.74 -7.83
N LYS A 68 1.37 -1.61 -7.70
CA LYS A 68 2.33 -1.98 -8.76
C LYS A 68 2.36 -3.49 -8.99
N GLU A 69 2.40 -4.29 -7.94
CA GLU A 69 2.37 -5.75 -8.05
C GLU A 69 1.03 -6.25 -8.64
N ALA A 70 -0.10 -5.67 -8.21
CA ALA A 70 -1.41 -5.99 -8.78
C ALA A 70 -1.48 -5.67 -10.27
N ALA A 71 -0.96 -4.51 -10.70
CA ALA A 71 -0.91 -4.15 -12.11
C ALA A 71 -0.03 -5.10 -12.93
N LYS A 72 1.11 -5.53 -12.38
CA LYS A 72 2.03 -6.47 -13.03
C LYS A 72 1.41 -7.86 -13.17
N GLU A 73 0.76 -8.37 -12.13
CA GLU A 73 0.03 -9.64 -12.18
C GLU A 73 -1.14 -9.59 -13.16
N ALA A 74 -1.91 -8.49 -13.17
CA ALA A 74 -3.00 -8.31 -14.12
C ALA A 74 -2.48 -8.28 -15.57
N ALA A 75 -1.39 -7.55 -15.85
CA ALA A 75 -0.76 -7.54 -17.16
C ALA A 75 -0.27 -8.93 -17.56
N LYS A 76 0.39 -9.66 -16.66
CA LYS A 76 0.88 -11.02 -16.91
C LYS A 76 -0.27 -11.97 -17.22
N LYS A 77 -1.34 -11.96 -16.43
CA LYS A 77 -2.53 -12.78 -16.69
C LYS A 77 -3.18 -12.44 -18.04
N ALA A 78 -3.32 -11.15 -18.36
CA ALA A 78 -3.87 -10.73 -19.65
C ALA A 78 -3.00 -11.22 -20.82
N THR A 79 -1.67 -11.15 -20.70
CA THR A 79 -0.76 -11.68 -21.73
C THR A 79 -0.85 -13.20 -21.84
N GLU A 80 -0.94 -13.92 -20.73
CA GLU A 80 -1.04 -15.38 -20.74
C GLU A 80 -2.36 -15.86 -21.34
N GLU A 81 -3.48 -15.20 -21.02
CA GLU A 81 -4.78 -15.49 -21.63
C GLU A 81 -4.80 -15.16 -23.13
N ALA A 82 -4.19 -14.05 -23.55
CA ALA A 82 -4.07 -13.70 -24.95
C ALA A 82 -3.25 -14.74 -25.74
N VAL A 83 -2.12 -15.20 -25.17
CA VAL A 83 -1.28 -16.25 -25.78
C VAL A 83 -2.03 -17.58 -25.85
N LYS A 84 -2.72 -17.99 -24.78
CA LYS A 84 -3.54 -19.23 -24.78
C LYS A 84 -4.64 -19.16 -25.84
N LYS A 85 -5.34 -18.04 -25.96
CA LYS A 85 -6.38 -17.85 -26.97
C LYS A 85 -5.81 -17.89 -28.38
N ALA A 86 -4.68 -17.22 -28.62
CA ALA A 86 -3.99 -17.25 -29.91
C ALA A 86 -3.53 -18.68 -30.28
N MET A 87 -2.94 -19.42 -29.33
CA MET A 87 -2.55 -20.82 -29.53
C MET A 87 -3.75 -21.73 -29.83
N ALA A 88 -4.86 -21.56 -29.11
CA ALA A 88 -6.07 -22.35 -29.36
C ALA A 88 -6.65 -22.10 -30.77
N GLU A 89 -6.66 -20.85 -31.24
CA GLU A 89 -7.08 -20.52 -32.61
C GLU A 89 -6.11 -21.07 -33.66
N LYS A 90 -4.79 -21.00 -33.42
CA LYS A 90 -3.79 -21.64 -34.28
C LYS A 90 -4.00 -23.15 -34.35
N LYS A 91 -4.22 -23.83 -33.23
CA LYS A 91 -4.48 -25.28 -33.19
C LYS A 91 -5.72 -25.69 -33.99
N LYS A 92 -6.84 -24.96 -33.82
CA LYS A 92 -8.04 -25.18 -34.64
C LYS A 92 -7.79 -24.98 -36.14
N THR A 93 -6.93 -24.03 -36.49
CA THR A 93 -6.54 -23.79 -37.88
C THR A 93 -5.73 -24.96 -38.41
N VAL A 94 -4.73 -25.44 -37.66
CA VAL A 94 -3.94 -26.63 -37.99
C VAL A 94 -4.83 -27.85 -38.22
N GLU A 95 -5.77 -28.14 -37.32
CA GLU A 95 -6.72 -29.26 -37.47
C GLU A 95 -7.53 -29.16 -38.78
N LYS A 96 -8.11 -27.98 -39.08
CA LYS A 96 -8.87 -27.77 -40.33
C LYS A 96 -8.01 -27.94 -41.58
N LEU A 97 -6.79 -27.42 -41.58
CA LEU A 97 -5.89 -27.51 -42.73
C LEU A 97 -5.44 -28.97 -42.96
N ASN A 98 -5.25 -29.73 -41.89
CA ASN A 98 -4.95 -31.15 -41.96
C ASN A 98 -6.14 -31.97 -42.49
N ASP A 99 -7.37 -31.67 -42.06
CA ASP A 99 -8.59 -32.32 -42.58
C ASP A 99 -8.81 -32.07 -44.08
N MET A 100 -8.31 -30.93 -44.59
CA MET A 100 -8.29 -30.62 -46.03
C MET A 100 -7.18 -31.36 -46.80
N GLY A 101 -6.36 -32.17 -46.13
CA GLY A 101 -5.31 -32.98 -46.75
C GLY A 101 -4.05 -32.19 -47.14
N MET A 102 -3.80 -31.03 -46.52
CA MET A 102 -2.56 -30.29 -46.76
C MET A 102 -1.35 -30.95 -46.09
N ASP A 103 -0.19 -30.80 -46.73
CA ASP A 103 1.07 -31.30 -46.20
C ASP A 103 1.49 -30.55 -44.91
N ILE A 104 2.05 -31.26 -43.95
CA ILE A 104 2.46 -30.74 -42.64
C ILE A 104 3.44 -29.57 -42.80
N SER A 105 4.33 -29.61 -43.80
CA SER A 105 5.31 -28.55 -44.04
C SER A 105 4.66 -27.25 -44.52
N LEU A 106 3.60 -27.35 -45.33
CA LEU A 106 2.82 -26.19 -45.77
C LEU A 106 1.98 -25.60 -44.62
N ILE A 107 1.42 -26.45 -43.77
CA ILE A 107 0.68 -26.00 -42.57
C ILE A 107 1.61 -25.26 -41.62
N ALA A 108 2.81 -25.80 -41.37
CA ALA A 108 3.87 -25.18 -40.55
C ALA A 108 4.21 -23.77 -41.01
N SER A 109 4.41 -23.60 -42.32
CA SER A 109 4.65 -22.29 -42.91
C SER A 109 3.44 -21.35 -42.79
N ALA A 110 2.20 -21.87 -42.91
CA ALA A 110 0.99 -21.05 -42.86
C ALA A 110 0.64 -20.53 -41.45
N VAL A 111 0.90 -21.32 -40.41
CA VAL A 111 0.63 -20.92 -39.00
C VAL A 111 1.86 -20.40 -38.26
N ASP A 112 3.01 -20.32 -38.93
CA ASP A 112 4.30 -19.87 -38.38
C ASP A 112 4.63 -20.65 -37.09
N MET A 113 4.71 -21.97 -37.24
CA MET A 113 5.02 -22.93 -36.18
C MET A 113 5.92 -24.03 -36.72
N ASP A 114 6.69 -24.66 -35.86
CA ASP A 114 7.53 -25.80 -36.22
C ASP A 114 6.70 -27.05 -36.52
N GLU A 115 7.22 -27.88 -37.43
CA GLU A 115 6.56 -29.12 -37.85
C GLU A 115 6.42 -30.13 -36.70
N GLU A 116 7.34 -30.13 -35.74
CA GLU A 116 7.27 -31.01 -34.56
C GLU A 116 6.09 -30.65 -33.65
N THR A 117 5.85 -29.37 -33.41
CA THR A 117 4.70 -28.88 -32.62
C THR A 117 3.38 -29.19 -33.32
N ILE A 118 3.33 -29.07 -34.65
CA ILE A 118 2.14 -29.46 -35.42
C ILE A 118 1.89 -30.96 -35.33
N LYS A 119 2.93 -31.79 -35.44
CA LYS A 119 2.82 -33.24 -35.24
C LYS A 119 2.30 -33.55 -33.84
N GLN A 120 2.85 -32.94 -32.78
CA GLN A 120 2.33 -33.10 -31.41
C GLN A 120 0.88 -32.66 -31.24
N TRP A 121 0.40 -31.68 -32.01
CA TRP A 121 -0.99 -31.24 -31.91
C TRP A 121 -1.98 -32.19 -32.58
N LEU A 122 -1.52 -32.89 -33.63
CA LEU A 122 -2.29 -33.83 -34.44
C LEU A 122 -2.18 -35.28 -33.92
N GLU A 123 -1.05 -35.65 -33.33
CA GLU A 123 -0.82 -36.88 -32.56
C GLU A 123 -1.52 -36.75 -31.20
N LYS A 124 -2.83 -36.99 -31.17
CA LYS A 124 -3.61 -37.10 -29.92
C LYS A 124 -3.26 -38.35 -29.12
#